data_AF-Q63M92-F1
#
_entry.id   AF-Q63M92-F1
#
_cell.length_a   1.000
_cell.length_b   1.000
_cell.length_c   1.000
_cell.angle_alpha   90.00
_cell.angle_beta   90.00
_cell.angle_gamma   90.00
#
_symmetry.space_group_name_H-M   'P 1'
#
loop_
_entity.id
_entity.type
_entity.pdbx_description
1 polymer ?
#
loop_
_entity_poly.entity_id
_entity_poly.type
_entity_poly.pdbx_seq_one_letter_code
_entity_poly.pdbx_strand_id
1 'polypeptide(L)' 'MPRSRAPSNARPHGHTLIDQASVVRFIEDNWLGGQRIGGGSFDATAGDMRDLFDFSGAVNKTPLYLDPTLGTKLATAPSI' A
#
# COMPACT_ATOMS: atom_id res chain seq x y z
N MET A 1 -39.14 0.56 15.61
CA MET A 1 -38.03 1.30 14.96
C MET A 1 -36.78 0.42 14.97
N PRO A 2 -36.29 -0.09 13.82
CA PRO A 2 -35.05 -0.84 13.80
C PRO A 2 -33.89 0.05 13.33
N ARG A 3 -32.84 0.18 14.13
CA ARG A 3 -31.58 0.82 13.70
C ARG A 3 -30.87 -0.14 12.75
N SER A 4 -30.78 0.26 11.49
CA SER A 4 -29.91 -0.36 10.49
C SER A 4 -28.46 -0.29 10.98
N ARG A 5 -27.87 -1.46 11.28
CA ARG A 5 -26.43 -1.59 11.53
C ARG A 5 -25.73 -1.59 10.18
N ALA A 6 -25.05 -0.49 9.86
CA ALA A 6 -24.16 -0.42 8.71
C ALA A 6 -23.12 -1.56 8.79
N PRO A 7 -22.75 -2.18 7.65
CA PRO A 7 -21.72 -3.21 7.64
C PRO A 7 -20.38 -2.60 8.08
N SER A 8 -19.78 -3.16 9.13
CA SER A 8 -18.42 -2.85 9.57
C SER A 8 -17.44 -3.57 8.67
N ASN A 9 -17.10 -2.98 7.53
CA ASN A 9 -15.99 -3.40 6.68
C ASN A 9 -14.82 -2.40 6.78
N ALA A 10 -14.44 -2.05 8.01
CA ALA A 10 -13.07 -1.60 8.28
C ALA A 10 -12.24 -2.87 8.50
N ARG A 11 -11.63 -3.39 7.42
CA ARG A 11 -10.56 -4.38 7.57
C ARG A 11 -9.37 -3.67 8.24
N PRO A 12 -8.78 -4.22 9.32
CA PRO A 12 -7.61 -3.62 9.97
C PRO A 12 -6.49 -3.49 8.92
N HIS A 13 -5.97 -2.27 8.74
CA HIS A 13 -4.78 -2.03 7.91
C HIS A 13 -3.57 -2.50 8.74
N GLY A 14 -2.71 -3.35 8.16
CA GLY A 14 -1.76 -4.23 8.87
C GLY A 14 -0.87 -3.59 9.93
N HIS A 15 -0.57 -4.36 10.98
CA HIS A 15 0.37 -4.00 12.06
C HIS A 15 1.79 -4.53 11.81
N THR A 16 2.15 -4.83 10.56
CA THR A 16 3.48 -5.29 10.19
C THR A 16 4.46 -4.12 10.26
N LEU A 17 5.47 -4.22 11.13
CA LEU A 17 6.53 -3.22 11.19
C LEU A 17 7.35 -3.30 9.90
N ILE A 18 7.35 -2.21 9.13
CA ILE A 18 8.15 -2.04 7.92
C ILE A 18 9.27 -1.03 8.17
N ASP A 19 10.33 -1.17 7.39
CA ASP A 19 11.53 -0.33 7.41
C ASP A 19 12.00 -0.05 5.97
N GLN A 20 13.17 0.60 5.82
CA GLN A 20 13.69 0.93 4.49
C GLN A 20 14.04 -0.32 3.66
N ALA A 21 14.48 -1.40 4.30
CA ALA A 21 14.84 -2.64 3.62
C ALA A 21 13.59 -3.40 3.10
N SER A 22 12.41 -3.07 3.61
CA SER A 22 11.13 -3.64 3.17
C SER A 22 10.81 -3.32 1.70
N VAL A 23 11.31 -2.19 1.17
CA VAL A 23 11.20 -1.84 -0.26
C VAL A 23 12.00 -2.81 -1.14
N VAL A 24 13.22 -3.13 -0.74
CA VAL A 24 14.07 -4.09 -1.47
C VAL A 24 13.45 -5.47 -1.42
N ARG A 25 13.04 -5.92 -0.23
CA ARG A 25 12.32 -7.18 -0.04
C ARG A 25 11.11 -7.28 -0.99
N PHE A 26 10.31 -6.22 -1.11
CA PHE A 26 9.15 -6.19 -2.01
C PHE A 26 9.55 -6.33 -3.49
N ILE A 27 10.61 -5.65 -3.94
CA ILE A 27 11.10 -5.77 -5.32
C ILE A 27 11.58 -7.20 -5.62
N GLU A 28 12.38 -7.77 -4.73
CA GLU A 28 12.88 -9.14 -4.86
C GLU A 28 11.74 -10.17 -4.90
N ASP A 29 10.72 -9.96 -4.05
CA ASP A 29 9.54 -10.79 -3.98
C ASP A 29 8.73 -10.81 -5.28
N ASN A 30 8.75 -9.73 -6.06
CA ASN A 30 8.01 -9.61 -7.32
C ASN A 30 8.85 -9.97 -8.55
N TRP A 31 10.13 -9.57 -8.61
CA TRP A 31 10.97 -9.69 -9.81
C TRP A 31 12.08 -10.73 -9.72
N LEU A 32 12.42 -11.22 -8.52
CA LEU A 32 13.40 -12.31 -8.32
C LEU A 32 12.73 -13.60 -7.84
N GLY A 33 11.41 -13.69 -7.92
CA GLY A 33 10.65 -14.86 -7.45
C GLY A 33 10.82 -15.13 -5.96
N GLY A 34 11.04 -14.08 -5.15
CA GLY A 34 11.28 -14.20 -3.71
C GLY A 34 12.69 -14.65 -3.33
N GLN A 35 13.61 -14.74 -4.30
CA GLN A 35 15.03 -14.93 -3.98
C GLN A 35 15.61 -13.66 -3.36
N ARG A 36 16.32 -13.82 -2.24
CA ARG A 36 17.08 -12.74 -1.62
C ARG A 36 18.40 -12.57 -2.33
N ILE A 37 18.77 -11.34 -2.61
CA ILE A 37 20.14 -10.98 -2.96
C ILE A 37 20.94 -11.09 -1.65
N GLY A 38 21.41 -12.31 -1.36
CA GLY A 38 22.14 -12.62 -0.13
C GLY A 38 23.43 -11.80 0.04
N GLY A 39 24.15 -12.00 1.14
CA GLY A 39 25.40 -11.29 1.44
C GLY A 39 25.33 -10.35 2.65
N GLY A 40 24.40 -10.58 3.58
CA GLY A 40 24.23 -9.74 4.78
C GLY A 40 23.26 -8.58 4.59
N SER A 41 22.41 -8.62 3.56
CA SER A 41 21.37 -7.61 3.36
C SER A 41 20.32 -7.67 4.47
N PHE A 42 19.85 -6.50 4.89
CA PHE A 42 18.82 -6.34 5.92
C PHE A 42 17.40 -6.66 5.43
N ASP A 43 17.19 -6.85 4.12
CA ASP A 43 15.88 -7.19 3.51
C ASP A 43 15.32 -8.53 3.96
N ALA A 44 16.18 -9.52 4.24
CA ALA A 44 15.78 -10.85 4.64
C ALA A 44 14.99 -10.86 5.96
N THR A 45 15.22 -9.86 6.82
CA THR A 45 14.52 -9.66 8.09
C THR A 45 13.49 -8.52 8.07
N ALA A 46 13.42 -7.76 6.97
CA ALA A 46 12.54 -6.61 6.83
C ALA A 46 11.07 -7.02 6.81
N GLY A 47 10.16 -6.12 7.19
CA GLY A 47 8.72 -6.37 7.13
C GLY A 47 8.19 -6.59 5.71
N ASP A 48 7.09 -7.33 5.58
CA ASP A 48 6.39 -7.48 4.30
C ASP A 48 5.43 -6.30 4.07
N MET A 49 5.48 -5.69 2.88
CA MET A 49 4.61 -4.59 2.48
C MET A 49 3.28 -5.06 1.86
N ARG A 50 3.05 -6.37 1.69
CA ARG A 50 1.83 -6.92 1.06
C ARG A 50 0.54 -6.49 1.75
N ASP A 51 0.56 -6.22 3.06
CA ASP A 51 -0.61 -5.73 3.81
C ASP A 51 -1.08 -4.34 3.35
N LEU A 52 -0.27 -3.60 2.59
CA LEU A 52 -0.63 -2.30 2.01
C LEU A 52 -1.45 -2.43 0.72
N PHE A 53 -1.57 -3.64 0.17
CA PHE A 53 -2.19 -3.88 -1.12
C PHE A 53 -3.33 -4.88 -1.01
N ASP A 54 -4.50 -4.54 -1.56
CA ASP A 54 -5.56 -5.50 -1.82
C ASP A 54 -5.52 -5.92 -3.29
N PHE A 55 -4.83 -7.02 -3.58
CA PHE A 55 -4.78 -7.63 -4.91
C PHE A 55 -5.97 -8.56 -5.20
N SER A 56 -6.85 -8.77 -4.22
CA SER A 56 -8.03 -9.65 -4.35
C SER A 56 -9.32 -8.87 -4.65
N GLY A 57 -9.35 -7.58 -4.28
CA GLY A 57 -10.47 -6.68 -4.43
C GLY A 57 -10.60 -6.06 -5.82
N ALA A 58 -11.71 -5.34 -6.02
CA ALA A 58 -11.87 -4.50 -7.21
C ALA A 58 -10.88 -3.33 -7.16
N VAL A 59 -10.12 -3.14 -8.24
CA VAL A 59 -9.13 -2.06 -8.33
C VAL A 59 -9.84 -0.70 -8.33
N ASN A 60 -9.49 0.16 -7.37
CA ASN A 60 -9.87 1.57 -7.42
C ASN A 60 -8.95 2.31 -8.41
N LYS A 61 -9.48 2.65 -9.58
CA LYS A 61 -8.76 3.37 -10.64
C LYS A 61 -8.99 4.87 -10.61
N THR A 62 -9.72 5.39 -9.62
CA THR A 62 -10.07 6.81 -9.53
C THR A 62 -8.85 7.62 -9.10
N PRO A 63 -8.31 8.52 -9.94
CA PRO A 63 -7.17 9.35 -9.56
C PRO A 63 -7.54 10.33 -8.45
N LEU A 64 -6.60 10.61 -7.54
CA LEU A 64 -6.69 11.72 -6.60
C LEU A 64 -5.75 12.84 -7.07
N TYR A 65 -6.33 13.91 -7.60
CA TYR A 65 -5.59 15.12 -7.97
C TYR A 65 -5.45 16.05 -6.76
N LEU A 66 -4.24 16.57 -6.56
CA LEU A 66 -3.91 17.42 -5.42
C LEU A 66 -3.31 18.75 -5.88
N ASP A 67 -3.62 19.83 -5.16
CA ASP A 67 -2.89 21.08 -5.22
C ASP A 67 -1.46 20.87 -4.68
N PRO A 68 -0.39 21.18 -5.43
CA PRO A 68 0.98 20.90 -5.02
C PRO A 68 1.48 21.79 -3.86
N THR A 69 0.80 22.91 -3.59
CA THR A 69 1.16 23.86 -2.53
C THR A 69 0.37 23.57 -1.25
N LEU A 70 -0.92 23.29 -1.38
CA LEU A 70 -1.85 23.15 -0.24
C LEU A 70 -2.17 21.70 0.12
N GLY A 71 -1.92 20.74 -0.78
CA GLY A 71 -2.29 19.34 -0.60
C GLY A 71 -3.80 19.07 -0.62
N THR A 72 -4.62 20.04 -1.04
CA THR A 72 -6.07 19.93 -1.11
C THR A 72 -6.52 19.19 -2.37
N LYS A 73 -7.68 18.52 -2.30
CA LYS A 73 -8.24 17.79 -3.46
C LYS A 73 -8.68 18.75 -4.57
N LEU A 74 -8.26 18.47 -5.79
CA LEU A 74 -8.75 19.14 -6.99
C LEU A 74 -9.97 18.42 -7.57
N ALA A 75 -10.86 19.18 -8.20
CA ALA A 75 -12.06 18.65 -8.84
C ALA A 75 -11.76 17.97 -10.19
N THR A 76 -10.71 18.41 -10.88
CA THR A 76 -10.27 17.90 -12.19
C THR A 76 -8.76 17.74 -12.21
N ALA A 77 -8.26 17.09 -13.25
CA ALA A 77 -6.83 16.98 -13.49
C ALA A 77 -6.18 18.39 -13.59
N PRO A 78 -4.99 18.61 -13.03
CA PRO A 78 -4.22 19.83 -13.24
C PRO A 78 -3.91 20.01 -14.73
N SER A 79 -3.96 21.26 -15.21
CA SER A 79 -3.34 21.61 -16.49
C SER A 79 -1.83 21.60 -16.31
N ILE A 80 -1.14 20.68 -16.99
CA ILE A 80 0.33 20.66 -17.12
C ILE A 80 0.81 21.71 -18.14
#